data_AF-A0A967TXL2-F1
#
_entry.id   AF-A0A967TXL2-F1
#
_cell.length_a   1.000
_cell.length_b   1.000
_cell.length_c   1.000
_cell.angle_alpha   90.00
_cell.angle_beta   90.00
_cell.angle_gamma   90.00
#
_symmetry.space_group_name_H-M   'P 1'
#
loop_
_entity.id
_entity.type
_entity.pdbx_description
1 polymer ?
#
loop_
_entity_poly.entity_id
_entity_poly.type
_entity_poly.pdbx_seq_one_letter_code
_entity_poly.pdbx_strand_id
1 'polypeptide(L)' 'EELQDTYTKNDNVLFVIAPDDGVVFKPETLEIIAEMTDRAWETPFSIRVDSLSNFQHT' A
#
# COMPACT_ATOMS: atom_id res chain seq x y z
N GLU A 1 -19.31 8.44 -21.33
CA GLU A 1 -18.91 7.11 -20.81
C GLU A 1 -17.67 6.54 -21.51
N GLU A 2 -17.46 6.75 -22.81
CA GLU A 2 -16.33 6.12 -23.53
C GLU A 2 -14.90 6.57 -23.12
N LEU A 3 -14.74 7.74 -22.49
CA LEU A 3 -13.41 8.21 -22.08
C LEU A 3 -12.88 7.54 -20.81
N GLN A 4 -13.75 6.89 -20.03
CA GLN A 4 -13.37 6.19 -18.79
C GLN A 4 -12.94 4.73 -19.02
N ASP A 5 -13.16 4.18 -20.21
CA ASP A 5 -12.72 2.81 -20.55
C ASP A 5 -11.28 2.76 -21.08
N THR A 6 -10.71 3.90 -21.49
CA THR A 6 -9.32 4.01 -21.99
C THR A 6 -8.32 4.35 -20.88
N TYR A 7 -8.77 4.98 -19.81
CA TYR A 7 -7.98 5.24 -18.62
C TYR A 7 -8.48 4.30 -17.54
N THR A 8 -7.70 3.28 -17.19
CA THR A 8 -7.96 2.36 -16.08
C THR A 8 -8.63 3.11 -14.92
N LYS A 9 -9.85 2.71 -14.56
CA LYS A 9 -10.48 3.14 -13.30
C LYS A 9 -9.49 2.83 -12.18
N ASN A 10 -8.78 3.84 -11.70
CA ASN A 10 -7.84 3.68 -10.60
C ASN A 10 -8.65 3.73 -9.30
N ASP A 11 -9.24 2.59 -8.95
CA ASP A 11 -9.79 2.38 -7.62
C ASP A 11 -8.62 2.24 -6.64
N ASN A 12 -8.22 3.38 -6.05
CA ASN A 12 -7.09 3.45 -5.14
C ASN A 12 -7.54 3.26 -3.68
N VAL A 13 -6.81 2.44 -2.93
CA VAL A 13 -6.99 2.27 -1.49
C VAL A 13 -5.73 2.77 -0.77
N LEU A 14 -5.90 3.65 0.21
CA LEU A 14 -4.80 4.19 1.01
C LEU A 14 -4.91 3.69 2.46
N PHE A 15 -3.85 3.05 2.93
CA PHE A 15 -3.69 2.70 4.34
C PHE A 15 -2.73 3.70 5.01
N VAL A 16 -3.13 4.21 6.17
CA VAL A 16 -2.30 5.10 6.99
C VAL A 16 -2.10 4.46 8.36
N ILE A 17 -0.83 4.31 8.75
CA ILE A 17 -0.45 3.74 10.04
C ILE A 17 0.19 4.86 10.86
N ALA A 18 -0.40 5.15 12.02
CA ALA A 18 0.09 6.12 12.98
C ALA A 18 0.25 5.43 14.34
N PRO A 19 1.47 5.19 14.82
CA PRO A 19 1.68 4.64 16.16
C PRO A 19 1.32 5.68 17.23
N ASP A 20 0.75 5.22 18.35
CA ASP A 20 0.26 6.09 19.43
C ASP A 20 1.37 6.95 20.06
N ASP A 21 2.60 6.46 20.06
CA ASP A 21 3.78 7.17 20.59
C ASP A 21 4.46 8.09 19.57
N GLY A 22 3.98 8.12 18.32
CA GLY A 22 4.53 8.93 17.23
C GLY A 22 5.87 8.45 16.66
N VAL A 23 6.44 7.34 17.15
CA VAL A 23 7.72 6.82 16.68
C VAL A 23 7.49 5.77 15.60
N VAL A 24 7.57 6.20 14.35
CA VAL A 24 7.28 5.36 13.18
C VAL A 24 8.34 4.28 12.94
N PHE A 25 9.62 4.56 13.20
CA PHE A 25 10.74 3.64 12.95
C PHE A 25 10.99 2.68 14.12
N LYS A 26 9.93 2.01 14.56
CA LYS A 26 10.00 0.94 15.57
C LYS A 26 9.85 -0.43 14.91
N PRO A 27 10.49 -1.48 15.45
CA PRO A 27 10.38 -2.84 14.90
C PRO A 27 8.93 -3.25 14.68
N GLU A 28 8.05 -3.00 15.66
CA GLU A 28 6.65 -3.40 15.64
C GLU A 28 5.85 -2.66 14.56
N THR A 29 6.06 -1.34 14.43
CA THR A 29 5.40 -0.52 13.40
C THR A 29 5.84 -0.94 11.99
N LEU A 30 7.13 -1.22 11.81
CA LEU A 30 7.68 -1.67 10.53
C LEU A 30 7.22 -3.09 10.17
N GLU A 31 7.05 -3.97 11.15
CA GLU A 31 6.50 -5.32 10.96
C GLU A 31 5.05 -5.26 10.47
N ILE A 32 4.21 -4.40 11.08
CA ILE A 32 2.83 -4.18 10.62
C ILE A 32 2.82 -3.65 9.18
N ILE A 33 3.69 -2.70 8.85
CA ILE A 33 3.81 -2.19 7.47
C ILE A 33 4.17 -3.31 6.49
N ALA A 34 5.10 -4.19 6.85
CA ALA A 34 5.49 -5.33 6.02
C ALA A 34 4.31 -6.30 5.82
N GLU A 35 3.64 -6.72 6.89
CA GLU A 35 2.50 -7.64 6.81
C GLU A 35 1.36 -7.06 5.97
N MET A 36 1.03 -5.78 6.17
CA MET A 36 -0.01 -5.08 5.40
C MET A 36 0.35 -5.00 3.91
N THR A 37 1.64 -4.87 3.61
CA THR A 37 2.12 -4.84 2.22
C THR A 37 1.95 -6.20 1.55
N ASP A 38 2.30 -7.29 2.24
CA ASP A 38 2.12 -8.66 1.73
C ASP A 38 0.64 -8.97 1.49
N ARG A 39 -0.22 -8.60 2.43
CA ARG A 39 -1.68 -8.79 2.31
C ARG A 39 -2.31 -7.92 1.24
N ALA A 40 -1.75 -6.73 0.98
CA ALA A 40 -2.24 -5.85 -0.09
C ALA A 40 -2.07 -6.51 -1.47
N TRP A 41 -1.06 -7.35 -1.67
CA TRP A 41 -0.89 -8.13 -2.90
C TRP A 41 -1.95 -9.22 -3.09
N GLU A 42 -2.56 -9.70 -2.02
CA GLU A 42 -3.64 -10.69 -2.07
C GLU A 42 -4.99 -10.05 -2.44
N THR A 43 -5.06 -8.71 -2.54
CA THR A 43 -6.28 -8.00 -2.91
C THR A 43 -6.65 -8.30 -4.37
N PRO A 44 -7.88 -8.76 -4.65
CA PRO A 44 -8.31 -9.04 -6.01
C PRO A 44 -8.13 -7.84 -6.94
N PHE A 45 -7.65 -8.09 -8.15
CA PHE A 45 -7.40 -7.07 -9.18
C PHE A 45 -6.34 -6.02 -8.82
N SER A 46 -5.52 -6.26 -7.78
CA SER A 46 -4.37 -5.41 -7.47
C SER A 46 -3.33 -5.49 -8.59
N ILE A 47 -3.01 -4.33 -9.18
CA ILE A 47 -2.00 -4.19 -10.23
C ILE A 47 -0.67 -3.65 -9.71
N ARG A 48 -0.71 -2.95 -8.56
CA ARG A 48 0.45 -2.29 -7.96
C ARG A 48 0.17 -2.02 -6.48
N VAL A 49 1.16 -2.29 -5.64
CA VAL A 49 1.18 -1.92 -4.22
C VAL A 49 2.41 -1.08 -3.95
N ASP A 50 2.24 0.15 -3.46
CA ASP A 50 3.32 1.01 -3.01
C ASP A 50 3.38 1.02 -1.48
N SER A 51 4.56 0.80 -0.90
CA SER A 51 4.76 0.76 0.56
C SER A 51 6.19 1.15 0.92
N LEU A 52 6.42 1.58 2.17
CA LEU A 52 7.76 1.84 2.71
C LEU A 52 8.66 0.60 2.65
N SER A 53 8.09 -0.59 2.87
CA SER A 53 8.81 -1.86 2.75
C SER A 53 8.95 -2.34 1.30
N ASN A 54 8.14 -1.80 0.38
CA ASN A 54 8.17 -2.10 -1.05
C ASN A 54 8.74 -0.90 -1.83
N PHE A 55 9.96 -0.49 -1.47
CA PHE A 55 10.67 0.57 -2.19
C PHE A 55 11.36 -0.03 -3.43
N GLN A 56 11.06 0.50 -4.62
CA GLN A 56 11.73 0.06 -5.85
C GLN A 56 13.25 0.27 -5.71
N HIS A 57 14.01 -0.83 -5.84
CA HIS A 57 15.43 -0.76 -6.14
C HIS A 57 15.55 -0.44 -7.63
N THR A 58 15.94 0.80 -7.96
CA THR A 58 16.40 1.13 -9.32
C THR A 58 17.63 0.30 -9.69
#